data_AF-A0A5M8QCG6-F1
#
_entry.id   AF-A0A5M8QCG6-F1
#
_cell.length_a   1.000
_cell.length_b   1.000
_cell.length_c   1.000
_cell.angle_alpha   90.00
_cell.angle_beta   90.00
_cell.angle_gamma   90.00
#
_symmetry.space_group_name_H-M   'P 1'
#
loop_
_entity.id
_entity.type
_entity.pdbx_description
1 polymer ?
#
loop_
_entity_poly.entity_id
_entity_poly.type
_entity_poly.pdbx_seq_one_letter_code
_entity_poly.pdbx_strand_id
1 'polypeptide(L)'
;MNLEEVINNRKVKLVGYSTEKNWLDQLPNKDWLCILVVNDKPRRYIGEVITKIIAKDVGYICTMGSQAELVHDLADEEIGYRYAEIEEAYLPSHSIITTWHNDFEDGIWFALFAADSEEFNIKDVVILDMTDGQENQRLKACLEKIKTEESDKE
;
A
#
# COMPACT_ATOMS: atom_id res chain seq x y z
N MET A 1 -4.82 -0.31 18.34
CA MET A 1 -4.23 1.03 18.50
C MET A 1 -3.98 1.53 17.09
N ASN A 2 -4.69 2.56 16.67
CA ASN A 2 -4.60 3.09 15.30
C ASN A 2 -3.43 4.07 15.24
N LEU A 3 -2.51 3.86 14.31
CA LEU A 3 -1.43 4.80 14.01
C LEU A 3 -1.95 5.69 12.89
N GLU A 4 -2.03 7.00 13.13
CA GLU A 4 -2.48 7.99 12.15
C GLU A 4 -1.62 9.25 12.30
N GLU A 5 -0.84 9.56 11.28
CA GLU A 5 0.26 10.51 11.35
C GLU A 5 0.38 11.31 10.07
N VAL A 6 1.12 12.42 10.10
CA VAL A 6 1.44 13.20 8.90
C VAL A 6 2.95 13.19 8.70
N ILE A 7 3.41 12.71 7.55
CA ILE A 7 4.82 12.67 7.15
C ILE A 7 4.90 13.17 5.72
N ASN A 8 5.78 14.13 5.42
CA ASN A 8 5.95 14.72 4.09
C ASN A 8 4.62 15.16 3.44
N ASN A 9 3.76 15.86 4.20
CA ASN A 9 2.41 16.28 3.78
C ASN A 9 1.44 15.15 3.40
N ARG A 10 1.76 13.88 3.74
CA ARG A 10 0.90 12.71 3.52
C ARG A 10 0.33 12.21 4.84
N LYS A 11 -0.95 11.87 4.85
CA LYS A 11 -1.58 11.18 5.98
C LYS A 11 -1.22 9.71 5.92
N VAL A 12 -0.46 9.22 6.89
CA VAL A 12 -0.03 7.83 6.99
C VAL A 12 -0.92 7.12 8.00
N LYS A 13 -1.52 5.99 7.60
CA LYS A 13 -2.28 5.13 8.51
C LYS A 13 -1.92 3.66 8.39
N LEU A 14 -1.92 2.97 9.52
CA LEU A 14 -1.71 1.53 9.60
C LEU A 14 -3.06 0.80 9.71
N VAL A 15 -3.34 -0.08 8.75
CA VAL A 15 -4.55 -0.91 8.71
C VAL A 15 -4.12 -2.37 8.69
N GLY A 16 -4.59 -3.16 9.67
CA GLY A 16 -4.37 -4.59 9.68
C GLY A 16 -5.43 -5.32 8.85
N TYR A 17 -5.00 -6.19 7.95
CA TYR A 17 -5.88 -7.13 7.28
C TYR A 17 -6.51 -8.10 8.30
N SER A 18 -7.78 -8.43 8.09
CA SER A 18 -8.50 -9.42 8.89
C SER A 18 -9.68 -9.95 8.09
N THR A 19 -9.95 -11.25 8.19
CA THR A 19 -11.18 -11.86 7.66
C THR A 19 -12.40 -11.63 8.56
N GLU A 20 -12.19 -11.12 9.79
CA GLU A 20 -13.24 -10.93 10.80
C GLU A 20 -13.68 -9.48 10.93
N LYS A 21 -12.86 -8.52 10.46
CA LYS A 21 -13.12 -7.08 10.57
C LYS A 21 -13.20 -6.45 9.19
N ASN A 22 -14.08 -5.47 9.05
CA ASN A 22 -14.19 -4.69 7.81
C ASN A 22 -13.04 -3.67 7.71
N TRP A 23 -11.86 -4.12 7.31
CA TRP A 23 -10.71 -3.25 7.05
C TRP A 23 -10.92 -2.35 5.83
N LEU A 24 -11.80 -2.76 4.89
CA LEU A 24 -12.06 -2.04 3.65
C LEU A 24 -12.67 -0.66 3.87
N ASP A 25 -13.49 -0.50 4.92
CA ASP A 25 -14.10 0.79 5.30
C ASP A 25 -13.08 1.80 5.83
N GLN A 26 -11.89 1.33 6.19
CA GLN A 26 -10.80 2.20 6.64
C GLN A 26 -9.96 2.70 5.48
N LEU A 27 -10.21 2.28 4.24
CA LEU A 27 -9.45 2.70 3.07
C LEU A 27 -10.02 3.98 2.43
N PRO A 28 -9.16 4.87 1.88
CA PRO A 28 -9.61 5.97 1.03
C PRO A 28 -10.30 5.44 -0.25
N ASN A 29 -10.95 6.32 -0.99
CA ASN A 29 -11.60 5.98 -2.26
C ASN A 29 -11.02 6.75 -3.47
N LYS A 30 -9.85 7.39 -3.32
CA LYS A 30 -9.08 8.08 -4.39
C LYS A 30 -7.79 8.70 -3.84
N ASP A 31 -6.89 9.12 -4.74
CA ASP A 31 -5.70 9.93 -4.43
C ASP A 31 -4.77 9.31 -3.36
N TRP A 32 -4.66 7.98 -3.33
CA TRP A 32 -3.96 7.27 -2.24
C TRP A 32 -3.00 6.18 -2.73
N LEU A 33 -1.99 5.96 -1.89
CA LEU A 33 -0.95 4.94 -2.06
C LEU A 33 -1.14 3.83 -1.03
N CYS A 34 -1.06 2.58 -1.48
CA CYS A 34 -1.05 1.40 -0.63
C CYS A 34 0.39 0.90 -0.46
N ILE A 35 0.90 0.89 0.76
CA ILE A 35 2.04 0.06 1.15
C ILE A 35 1.49 -1.29 1.59
N LEU A 36 1.66 -2.33 0.77
CA LEU A 36 1.11 -3.66 1.03
C LEU A 36 2.20 -4.59 1.60
N VAL A 37 2.07 -4.94 2.88
CA VAL A 37 3.08 -5.75 3.59
C VAL A 37 2.63 -7.21 3.67
N VAL A 38 3.39 -8.12 3.06
CA VAL A 38 3.03 -9.54 2.95
C VAL A 38 4.26 -10.44 3.06
N ASN A 39 4.22 -11.40 3.98
CA ASN A 39 5.31 -12.37 4.20
C ASN A 39 4.95 -13.81 3.79
N ASP A 40 3.81 -14.32 4.28
CA ASP A 40 3.37 -15.70 4.04
C ASP A 40 1.83 -15.78 4.06
N LYS A 41 1.20 -15.16 3.05
CA LYS A 41 -0.25 -15.29 2.84
C LYS A 41 -0.55 -16.19 1.64
N PRO A 42 -1.59 -17.03 1.76
CA PRO A 42 -2.15 -17.75 0.62
C PRO A 42 -2.58 -16.80 -0.51
N ARG A 43 -2.26 -17.16 -1.76
CA ARG A 43 -2.55 -16.37 -2.98
C ARG A 43 -4.00 -15.87 -3.05
N ARG A 44 -4.98 -16.66 -2.60
CA ARG A 44 -6.39 -16.26 -2.60
C ARG A 44 -6.67 -14.97 -1.80
N TYR A 45 -5.99 -14.78 -0.66
CA TYR A 45 -6.19 -13.59 0.17
C TYR A 45 -5.44 -12.39 -0.41
N ILE A 46 -4.29 -12.63 -1.04
CA ILE A 46 -3.55 -11.59 -1.77
C ILE A 46 -4.41 -11.08 -2.93
N GLY A 47 -4.95 -11.98 -3.76
CA GLY A 47 -5.83 -11.61 -4.88
C GLY A 47 -7.10 -10.87 -4.44
N GLU A 48 -7.71 -11.30 -3.32
CA GLU A 48 -8.84 -10.57 -2.72
C GLU A 48 -8.46 -9.14 -2.33
N VAL A 49 -7.30 -8.94 -1.69
CA VAL A 49 -6.84 -7.62 -1.28
C VAL A 49 -6.55 -6.74 -2.50
N ILE A 50 -5.81 -7.25 -3.49
CA ILE A 50 -5.51 -6.52 -4.74
C ILE A 50 -6.81 -6.07 -5.41
N THR A 51 -7.76 -6.99 -5.58
CA THR A 51 -9.09 -6.70 -6.16
C THR A 51 -9.78 -5.56 -5.43
N LYS A 52 -9.75 -5.59 -4.09
CA LYS A 52 -10.43 -4.63 -3.23
C LYS A 52 -9.75 -3.27 -3.19
N ILE A 53 -8.42 -3.19 -3.21
CA ILE A 53 -7.71 -1.90 -3.24
C ILE A 53 -7.87 -1.21 -4.60
N ILE A 54 -7.89 -1.97 -5.71
CA ILE A 54 -8.22 -1.43 -7.04
C ILE A 54 -9.65 -0.90 -7.07
N ALA A 55 -10.62 -1.65 -6.52
CA ALA A 55 -12.00 -1.20 -6.38
C ALA A 55 -12.16 0.03 -5.45
N LYS A 56 -11.13 0.34 -4.65
CA LYS A 56 -11.03 1.55 -3.82
C LYS A 56 -10.23 2.66 -4.48
N ASP A 57 -10.03 2.58 -5.79
CA ASP A 57 -9.42 3.64 -6.58
C ASP A 57 -7.98 3.97 -6.13
N VAL A 58 -7.22 2.93 -5.76
CA VAL A 58 -5.80 3.07 -5.43
C VAL A 58 -5.03 3.61 -6.63
N GLY A 59 -4.14 4.57 -6.38
CA GLY A 59 -3.30 5.15 -7.43
C GLY A 59 -1.91 4.56 -7.49
N TYR A 60 -1.43 4.00 -6.38
CA TYR A 60 -0.06 3.49 -6.28
C TYR A 60 -0.03 2.29 -5.32
N ILE A 61 0.62 1.20 -5.71
CA ILE A 61 0.79 -0.01 -4.90
C ILE A 61 2.28 -0.28 -4.73
N CYS A 62 2.79 -0.10 -3.51
CA CYS A 62 4.16 -0.41 -3.13
C CYS A 62 4.16 -1.66 -2.26
N THR A 63 4.72 -2.77 -2.73
CA THR A 63 4.70 -4.05 -2.02
C THR A 63 5.98 -4.28 -1.23
N MET A 64 5.86 -4.89 -0.05
CA MET A 64 6.98 -5.16 0.87
C MET A 64 6.78 -6.50 1.60
N GLY A 65 7.88 -7.04 2.13
CA GLY A 65 7.90 -8.32 2.85
C GLY A 65 8.41 -9.47 1.96
N SER A 66 8.43 -10.68 2.51
CA SER A 66 9.02 -11.84 1.80
C SER A 66 8.24 -12.30 0.56
N GLN A 67 7.01 -11.80 0.36
CA GLN A 67 6.22 -12.03 -0.85
C GLN A 67 6.05 -10.78 -1.73
N ALA A 68 6.84 -9.71 -1.53
CA ALA A 68 6.69 -8.44 -2.24
C ALA A 68 6.64 -8.59 -3.77
N GLU A 69 7.62 -9.28 -4.36
CA GLU A 69 7.71 -9.52 -5.81
C GLU A 69 6.51 -10.31 -6.34
N LEU A 70 6.11 -11.39 -5.66
CA LEU A 70 4.91 -12.14 -6.02
C LEU A 70 3.66 -11.27 -5.99
N VAL A 71 3.48 -10.45 -4.95
CA VAL A 71 2.29 -9.58 -4.81
C VAL A 71 2.29 -8.50 -5.89
N HIS A 72 3.45 -7.97 -6.24
CA HIS A 72 3.62 -7.02 -7.34
C HIS A 72 3.17 -7.64 -8.68
N ASP A 73 3.70 -8.81 -9.02
CA ASP A 73 3.35 -9.48 -10.28
C ASP A 73 1.85 -9.79 -10.37
N LEU A 74 1.22 -10.13 -9.24
CA LEU A 74 -0.23 -10.34 -9.16
C LEU A 74 -1.04 -9.07 -9.35
N ALA A 75 -0.53 -7.93 -8.87
CA ALA A 75 -1.18 -6.64 -9.06
C ALA A 75 -1.11 -6.23 -10.53
N ASP A 76 0.05 -6.37 -11.17
CA ASP A 76 0.23 -6.11 -12.61
C ASP A 76 -0.65 -7.02 -13.46
N GLU A 77 -0.69 -8.31 -13.13
CA GLU A 77 -1.55 -9.30 -13.80
C GLU A 77 -3.04 -8.89 -13.71
N GLU A 78 -3.52 -8.53 -12.51
CA GLU A 78 -4.90 -8.09 -12.30
C GLU A 78 -5.23 -6.79 -13.05
N ILE A 79 -4.31 -5.81 -13.04
CA ILE A 79 -4.47 -4.56 -13.80
C ILE A 79 -4.56 -4.86 -15.30
N GLY A 80 -3.67 -5.73 -15.80
CA GLY A 80 -3.65 -6.15 -17.20
C GLY A 80 -4.93 -6.86 -17.63
N TYR A 81 -5.46 -7.77 -16.80
CA TYR A 81 -6.72 -8.45 -17.10
C TYR A 81 -7.91 -7.49 -17.19
N ARG A 82 -8.00 -6.50 -16.29
CA ARG A 82 -9.05 -5.48 -16.32
C ARG A 82 -8.93 -4.57 -17.53
N TYR A 83 -7.71 -4.16 -17.87
CA TYR A 83 -7.45 -3.33 -19.04
C TYR A 83 -7.82 -4.04 -20.35
N ALA A 84 -7.62 -5.35 -20.43
CA ALA A 84 -7.97 -6.15 -21.61
C ALA A 84 -9.49 -6.42 -21.73
N GLU A 85 -10.32 -5.92 -20.80
CA GLU A 85 -11.77 -6.12 -20.74
C GLU A 85 -12.18 -7.61 -20.83
N ILE A 86 -11.30 -8.51 -20.37
CA ILE A 86 -11.57 -9.96 -20.39
C ILE A 86 -12.73 -10.30 -19.43
N GLU A 87 -12.85 -9.52 -18.36
CA GLU A 87 -14.00 -9.48 -17.45
C GLU A 87 -14.39 -8.00 -17.20
N GLU A 88 -15.70 -7.69 -17.17
CA GLU A 88 -16.19 -6.35 -16.80
C GLU A 88 -15.95 -6.10 -15.31
N ALA A 89 -14.73 -5.71 -14.97
CA ALA A 89 -14.32 -5.33 -13.62
C ALA A 89 -13.85 -3.88 -13.59
N TYR A 90 -14.16 -3.17 -12.51
CA TYR A 90 -13.79 -1.77 -12.34
C TYR A 90 -12.27 -1.58 -12.46
N LEU A 91 -11.82 -0.69 -13.33
CA LEU A 91 -10.47 -0.17 -13.35
C LEU A 91 -10.55 1.36 -13.17
N PRO A 92 -9.73 1.95 -12.28
CA PRO A 92 -9.61 3.39 -12.19
C PRO A 92 -9.34 4.06 -13.54
N SER A 93 -9.78 5.31 -13.68
CA SER A 93 -9.49 6.09 -14.89
C SER A 93 -8.03 6.53 -14.98
N HIS A 94 -7.31 6.53 -13.85
CA HIS A 94 -5.88 6.83 -13.79
C HIS A 94 -5.02 5.57 -13.89
N SER A 95 -3.76 5.74 -14.27
CA SER A 95 -2.79 4.64 -14.25
C SER A 95 -2.45 4.25 -12.82
N ILE A 96 -2.56 2.97 -12.48
CA ILE A 96 -2.07 2.45 -11.20
C ILE A 96 -0.58 2.14 -11.36
N ILE A 97 0.26 2.75 -10.52
CA ILE A 97 1.70 2.49 -10.52
C ILE A 97 2.01 1.42 -9.47
N THR A 98 2.80 0.41 -9.85
CA THR A 98 3.21 -0.70 -8.98
C THR A 98 4.73 -0.68 -8.78
N THR A 99 5.19 -0.93 -7.54
CA THR A 99 6.60 -1.15 -7.21
C THR A 99 6.72 -2.23 -6.13
N TRP A 100 7.89 -2.86 -6.02
CA TRP A 100 8.21 -3.74 -4.90
C TRP A 100 9.58 -3.40 -4.31
N HIS A 101 9.71 -3.56 -3.00
CA HIS A 101 10.96 -3.32 -2.28
C HIS A 101 11.30 -4.51 -1.38
N ASN A 102 12.55 -4.97 -1.47
CA ASN A 102 13.09 -6.00 -0.59
C ASN A 102 13.52 -5.43 0.77
N ASP A 103 14.00 -4.18 0.77
CA ASP A 103 14.32 -3.47 2.00
C ASP A 103 13.12 -2.66 2.48
N PHE A 104 12.81 -2.85 3.75
CA PHE A 104 11.60 -2.35 4.38
C PHE A 104 11.71 -0.85 4.69
N GLU A 105 12.89 -0.37 5.05
CA GLU A 105 13.11 1.05 5.34
C GLU A 105 13.15 1.86 4.05
N ASP A 106 13.88 1.35 3.05
CA ASP A 106 13.94 1.94 1.71
C ASP A 106 12.54 2.03 1.08
N GLY A 107 11.76 0.95 1.14
CA GLY A 107 10.42 0.95 0.58
C GLY A 107 9.49 1.96 1.25
N ILE A 108 9.51 2.07 2.58
CA ILE A 108 8.68 3.04 3.30
C ILE A 108 9.13 4.46 2.96
N TRP A 109 10.44 4.71 2.94
CA TRP A 109 10.98 6.00 2.53
C TRP A 109 10.57 6.36 1.11
N PHE A 110 10.72 5.43 0.15
CA PHE A 110 10.31 5.62 -1.23
C PHE A 110 8.82 6.00 -1.31
N ALA A 111 7.96 5.24 -0.65
CA ALA A 111 6.52 5.48 -0.66
C ALA A 111 6.11 6.82 -0.02
N LEU A 112 6.88 7.35 0.93
CA LEU A 112 6.58 8.61 1.60
C LEU A 112 7.18 9.83 0.89
N PHE A 113 8.34 9.69 0.23
CA PHE A 113 9.10 10.82 -0.31
C PHE A 113 9.28 10.82 -1.82
N ALA A 114 9.38 9.65 -2.45
CA ALA A 114 9.74 9.53 -3.86
C ALA A 114 8.57 9.12 -4.76
N ALA A 115 7.61 8.35 -4.25
CA ALA A 115 6.43 7.96 -5.01
C ALA A 115 5.61 9.21 -5.38
N ASP A 116 5.38 9.42 -6.67
CA ASP A 116 4.68 10.58 -7.23
C ASP A 116 3.82 10.15 -8.43
N SER A 117 2.87 11.00 -8.82
CA SER A 117 2.00 10.76 -9.98
C SER A 117 1.72 12.06 -10.74
N GLU A 118 1.77 12.00 -12.06
CA GLU A 118 1.39 13.14 -12.92
C GLU A 118 -0.13 13.33 -12.98
N GLU A 119 -0.91 12.31 -12.63
CA GLU A 119 -2.38 12.28 -12.77
C GLU A 119 -3.11 12.75 -11.51
N PHE A 120 -2.49 12.62 -10.33
CA PHE A 120 -3.10 12.98 -9.03
C PHE A 120 -2.04 13.24 -7.96
N ASN A 121 -2.44 13.93 -6.88
CA ASN A 121 -1.57 14.16 -5.72
C ASN A 121 -1.85 13.14 -4.62
N ILE A 122 -0.84 12.34 -4.25
CA ILE A 122 -0.93 11.33 -3.17
C ILE A 122 -1.10 12.04 -1.82
N LYS A 123 -2.31 11.98 -1.25
CA LYS A 123 -2.62 12.60 0.06
C LYS A 123 -2.63 11.61 1.20
N ASP A 124 -3.07 10.39 0.93
CA ASP A 124 -3.22 9.33 1.91
C ASP A 124 -2.28 8.17 1.56
N VAL A 125 -1.51 7.71 2.54
CA VAL A 125 -0.67 6.53 2.47
C VAL A 125 -1.20 5.52 3.48
N VAL A 126 -1.62 4.35 2.98
CA VAL A 126 -2.11 3.27 3.82
C VAL A 126 -1.10 2.16 3.85
N ILE A 127 -0.58 1.86 5.03
CA ILE A 127 0.16 0.64 5.30
C ILE A 127 -0.87 -0.45 5.59
N LEU A 128 -1.14 -1.31 4.61
CA LEU A 128 -2.01 -2.47 4.76
C LEU A 128 -1.16 -3.68 5.15
N ASP A 129 -1.21 -4.03 6.43
CA ASP A 129 -0.45 -5.13 7.02
C ASP A 129 -1.21 -6.46 6.90
N MET A 130 -0.68 -7.38 6.10
CA MET A 130 -1.19 -8.75 5.97
C MET A 130 -0.38 -9.78 6.78
N THR A 131 0.52 -9.34 7.66
CA THR A 131 1.40 -10.20 8.46
C THR A 131 0.81 -10.56 9.82
N ASP A 132 -0.48 -10.30 10.02
CA ASP A 132 -1.17 -10.50 11.30
C ASP A 132 -0.46 -9.75 12.46
N GLY A 133 0.17 -8.61 12.15
CA GLY A 133 0.85 -7.74 13.10
C GLY A 133 2.31 -8.08 13.40
N GLN A 134 2.90 -9.08 12.75
CA GLN A 134 4.30 -9.48 12.95
C GLN A 134 5.28 -8.34 12.63
N GLU A 135 4.98 -7.53 11.61
CA GLU A 135 5.83 -6.41 11.19
C GLU A 135 5.52 -5.09 11.93
N ASN A 136 4.50 -5.04 12.80
CA ASN A 136 4.06 -3.80 13.43
C ASN A 136 5.15 -3.06 14.21
N GLN A 137 6.01 -3.80 14.91
CA GLN A 137 7.11 -3.19 15.66
C GLN A 137 8.14 -2.57 14.71
N ARG A 138 8.48 -3.27 13.63
CA ARG A 138 9.41 -2.80 12.61
C ARG A 138 8.85 -1.58 11.86
N LEU A 139 7.58 -1.63 11.46
CA LEU A 139 6.86 -0.52 10.83
C LEU A 139 6.92 0.74 11.69
N LYS A 140 6.58 0.64 12.97
CA LYS A 140 6.61 1.78 13.90
C LYS A 140 8.03 2.32 14.08
N ALA A 141 9.02 1.45 14.28
CA ALA A 141 10.41 1.88 14.43
C ALA A 141 10.91 2.65 13.20
N CYS A 142 10.55 2.19 11.99
CA CYS A 142 10.90 2.85 10.75
C CYS A 142 10.24 4.24 10.63
N LEU A 143 8.93 4.33 10.89
CA LEU A 143 8.20 5.61 10.84
C LEU A 143 8.73 6.63 11.86
N GLU A 144 9.04 6.21 13.09
CA GLU A 144 9.63 7.07 14.11
C GLU A 144 11.03 7.57 13.71
N LYS A 145 11.85 6.71 13.10
CA LYS A 145 13.17 7.08 12.58
C LYS A 145 13.03 8.14 11.49
N ILE A 146 12.17 7.90 10.50
CA ILE A 146 11.93 8.81 9.38
C ILE A 146 11.49 10.20 9.88
N LYS A 147 10.58 10.26 10.85
CA LYS A 147 10.14 11.54 11.44
C LYS A 147 11.25 12.30 12.14
N THR A 148 12.10 11.59 12.88
CA THR A 148 13.21 12.21 13.60
C THR A 148 14.18 12.83 12.59
N GLU A 149 14.51 12.08 11.55
CA GLU A 149 15.41 12.54 10.47
C GLU A 149 14.84 13.73 9.67
N GLU A 150 13.52 13.85 9.55
CA GLU A 150 12.87 15.02 8.94
C GLU A 150 12.89 16.24 9.87
N SER A 151 12.64 16.04 11.17
CA SER A 151 12.65 17.13 12.16
C SER A 151 14.04 17.77 12.33
N ASP A 152 15.10 17.00 12.11
CA ASP A 152 16.49 17.48 12.18
C ASP A 152 16.93 18.26 10.93
N LYS A 153 16.11 18.31 9.86
CA LYS A 153 16.41 19.04 8.61
C LYS A 153 15.75 20.42 8.53
N GLU A 154 14.86 20.76 9.46
CA GLU A 154 14.22 22.08 9.61
C GLU A 154 15.05 23.02 10.52
#